data_AF-A0A9X5VCB0-F1
#
_entry.id   AF-A0A9X5VCB0-F1
#
_cell.length_a   1.000
_cell.length_b   1.000
_cell.length_c   1.000
_cell.angle_alpha   90.00
_cell.angle_beta   90.00
_cell.angle_gamma   90.00
#
_symmetry.space_group_name_H-M   'P 1'
#
loop_
_entity.id
_entity.type
_entity.pdbx_description
1 polymer ?
#
loop_
_entity_poly.entity_id
_entity_poly.type
_entity_poly.pdbx_seq_one_letter_code
_entity_poly.pdbx_strand_id
1 'polypeptide(L)' 'MCACNGTGVIQNDIGTGMYQFGPCVCEAGNRSPEEVDRRRQEVIERLKETYRLQQLEKAGEVA' A
#
# COMPACT_ATOMS: atom_id res chain seq x y z
N MET A 1 -11.71 -12.24 2.50
CA MET A 1 -12.38 -11.92 3.78
C MET A 1 -12.22 -10.42 3.96
N CYS A 2 -13.28 -9.61 4.04
CA CYS A 2 -13.07 -8.15 4.09
C CYS A 2 -12.35 -7.74 5.41
N ALA A 3 -11.65 -6.59 5.40
CA ALA A 3 -10.89 -6.06 6.56
C ALA A 3 -11.72 -5.40 7.72
N CYS A 4 -12.81 -4.68 7.49
CA CYS A 4 -14.06 -5.39 7.74
C CYS A 4 -15.26 -4.97 8.58
N ASN A 5 -15.79 -6.03 9.19
CA ASN A 5 -16.62 -7.08 8.55
C ASN A 5 -17.94 -6.60 7.90
N GLY A 6 -17.89 -5.69 6.92
CA GLY A 6 -19.07 -5.08 6.29
C GLY A 6 -19.61 -3.90 7.10
N THR A 7 -18.94 -3.54 8.20
CA THR A 7 -19.33 -2.49 9.13
C THR A 7 -18.64 -1.15 8.83
N GLY A 8 -17.67 -1.13 7.89
CA GLY A 8 -16.86 0.07 7.63
C GLY A 8 -15.83 0.35 8.72
N VAL A 9 -15.61 -0.63 9.61
CA VAL A 9 -14.65 -0.54 10.71
C VAL A 9 -13.51 -1.50 10.41
N ILE A 10 -12.31 -0.96 10.19
CA ILE A 10 -11.11 -1.78 10.05
C ILE A 10 -10.63 -2.11 11.46
N GLN A 11 -10.68 -3.39 11.79
CA GLN A 11 -10.17 -3.91 13.05
C GLN A 11 -8.66 -4.15 12.89
N ASN A 12 -7.85 -3.44 13.67
CA ASN A 12 -6.41 -3.67 13.67
C ASN A 12 -6.11 -4.72 14.75
N ASP A 13 -5.64 -5.89 14.36
CA ASP A 13 -5.38 -7.04 15.24
C ASP A 13 -4.17 -6.83 16.20
N ILE A 14 -3.75 -5.58 16.41
CA ILE A 14 -2.61 -5.16 17.23
C ILE A 14 -2.91 -5.33 18.74
N GLY A 15 -3.95 -6.10 19.12
CA GLY A 15 -4.26 -6.47 20.51
C GLY A 15 -4.62 -5.32 21.46
N THR A 16 -4.73 -4.09 20.94
CA THR A 16 -4.90 -2.84 21.71
C THR A 16 -6.30 -2.24 21.59
N GLY A 17 -7.22 -2.91 20.88
CA GLY A 17 -8.61 -2.44 20.74
C GLY A 17 -8.78 -1.20 19.86
N MET A 18 -7.77 -0.89 19.02
CA MET A 18 -7.82 0.27 18.14
C MET A 18 -8.60 -0.05 16.86
N TYR A 19 -9.67 0.71 16.63
CA TYR A 19 -10.46 0.66 15.40
C TYR A 19 -10.10 1.85 14.52
N GLN A 20 -9.84 1.61 13.23
CA GLN A 20 -9.68 2.69 12.27
C GLN A 20 -10.96 2.81 11.45
N PHE A 21 -11.60 3.98 11.54
CA PHE A 21 -12.67 4.34 10.62
C PHE A 21 -12.05 4.67 9.26
N GLY A 22 -12.39 3.89 8.25
CA GLY A 22 -11.90 4.06 6.89
C GLY A 22 -12.86 3.44 5.90
N PRO A 23 -12.80 3.83 4.61
CA PRO A 23 -13.58 3.16 3.59
C PRO A 23 -13.29 1.66 3.65
N CYS A 24 -14.34 0.87 3.81
CA CYS A 24 -14.25 -0.59 3.82
C CYS A 24 -13.81 -1.03 2.41
N VAL A 25 -12.55 -1.44 2.26
CA VAL A 25 -12.01 -1.89 0.97
C VAL A 25 -12.06 -3.41 0.91
N CYS A 26 -13.24 -3.96 0.59
CA CYS A 26 -13.43 -5.41 0.37
C CYS A 26 -12.45 -5.97 -0.65
N GLU A 27 -12.16 -5.21 -1.69
CA GLU A 27 -11.22 -5.62 -2.72
C GLU A 27 -9.79 -5.79 -2.18
N ALA A 28 -9.39 -4.98 -1.18
CA ALA A 28 -8.09 -5.10 -0.54
C ALA A 28 -8.03 -6.30 0.40
N GLY A 29 -9.10 -6.55 1.18
CA GLY A 29 -9.18 -7.72 2.09
C GLY A 29 -9.37 -9.07 1.36
N ASN A 30 -9.76 -9.05 0.09
CA ASN A 30 -9.93 -10.28 -0.71
C ASN A 30 -8.66 -10.72 -1.45
N ARG A 31 -7.58 -9.95 -1.40
CA ARG A 31 -6.29 -10.33 -2.01
C ARG A 31 -5.47 -11.16 -1.03
N SER A 32 -4.69 -12.11 -1.55
CA SER A 32 -3.79 -12.90 -0.71
C SER A 32 -2.59 -12.04 -0.25
N PRO A 33 -1.97 -12.35 0.91
CA PRO A 33 -0.76 -11.66 1.35
C PRO A 33 0.36 -11.68 0.30
N GLU A 34 0.51 -12.78 -0.43
CA GLU A 34 1.51 -12.93 -1.49
C GLU A 34 1.23 -12.01 -2.67
N GLU A 35 -0.04 -11.87 -3.06
CA GLU A 35 -0.44 -10.95 -4.13
C GLU A 35 -0.18 -9.49 -3.73
N VAL A 36 -0.46 -9.14 -2.46
CA VAL A 36 -0.19 -7.82 -1.92
C VAL A 36 1.32 -7.56 -1.87
N ASP A 37 2.12 -8.52 -1.43
CA ASP A 37 3.58 -8.38 -1.38
C ASP A 37 4.18 -8.20 -2.78
N ARG A 38 3.75 -8.99 -3.76
CA ARG A 38 4.18 -8.84 -5.17
C ARG A 38 3.88 -7.44 -5.70
N ARG A 39 2.64 -6.96 -5.53
CA ARG A 39 2.25 -5.60 -5.95
C ARG A 39 3.06 -4.53 -5.21
N ARG A 40 3.37 -4.73 -3.92
CA ARG A 40 4.22 -3.82 -3.14
C ARG A 40 5.62 -3.73 -3.75
N GLN A 41 6.22 -4.86 -4.09
CA GLN A 41 7.55 -4.91 -4.71
C GLN A 41 7.57 -4.18 -6.07
N GLU A 42 6.57 -4.41 -6.92
CA GLU A 42 6.44 -3.70 -8.21
C GLU A 42 6.37 -2.18 -8.05
N VAL A 43 5.58 -1.69 -7.08
CA VAL A 43 5.48 -0.26 -6.78
C VAL A 43 6.80 0.30 -6.24
N ILE A 44 7.49 -0.44 -5.37
CA ILE A 44 8.80 -0.04 -4.84
C ILE A 44 9.82 0.12 -5.96
N GLU A 45 9.90 -0.81 -6.90
CA GLU A 45 10.84 -0.72 -8.02
C GLU A 45 10.53 0.49 -8.92
N ARG A 46 9.26 0.74 -9.22
CA ARG A 46 8.86 1.95 -9.97
C ARG A 46 9.20 3.24 -9.23
N LEU A 47 9.03 3.26 -7.90
CA LEU A 47 9.37 4.42 -7.07
C LEU A 47 10.88 4.66 -7.03
N LYS A 48 11.70 3.60 -6.93
CA LYS A 48 13.16 3.71 -6.99
C LYS A 48 13.62 4.31 -8.32
N GLU A 49 13.07 3.84 -9.43
CA GLU A 49 13.44 4.36 -10.75
C GLU A 49 13.01 5.83 -10.92
N THR A 50 11.79 6.16 -10.51
CA THR A 50 11.31 7.55 -10.53
C THR A 50 12.19 8.44 -9.68
N TYR A 51 12.57 7.98 -8.48
CA TYR A 51 13.47 8.70 -7.59
C TYR A 51 14.85 8.89 -8.23
N ARG A 52 15.41 7.86 -8.86
CA ARG A 52 16.68 7.94 -9.58
C ARG A 52 16.61 9.02 -10.67
N LEU A 53 15.58 8.98 -11.52
CA LEU A 53 15.38 9.97 -12.58
C LEU A 53 15.26 11.39 -12.01
N GLN A 54 14.49 11.56 -10.94
CA GLN A 54 14.35 12.85 -10.27
C GLN A 54 15.70 13.37 -9.72
N GLN A 55 16.58 12.48 -9.25
CA GLN A 55 17.91 12.87 -8.79
C GLN A 55 18.84 13.26 -9.94
N LEU A 56 18.75 12.58 -11.08
CA LEU A 56 19.49 12.96 -12.30
C LEU A 56 19.01 14.31 -12.85
N GLU A 57 17.69 14.55 -12.84
CA GLU A 57 17.09 15.83 -13.25
C GLU A 57 17.59 16.97 -12.35
N LYS A 58 17.58 16.78 -11.03
CA LYS A 58 18.12 17.76 -10.07
C LYS A 58 19.62 18.01 -10.25
N ALA A 59 20.38 17.00 -10.68
CA ALA A 59 21.80 17.11 -10.96
C ALA A 59 22.08 17.82 -12.30
N GLY A 60 21.05 18.10 -13.12
CA GLY A 60 21.20 18.66 -14.45
C GLY A 60 21.74 17.65 -15.49
N GLU A 61 21.66 16.35 -15.18
CA GLU A 61 22.15 15.27 -16.05
C GLU A 61 21.08 14.76 -17.03
N VAL A 62 19.82 15.17 -16.85
CA VAL A 62 18.74 14.91 -17.80
C VAL A 62 18.46 16.21 -18.56
N ALA A 63 18.87 16.24 -19.83
CA ALA A 63 18.70 17.38 -20.76
C ALA A 63 17.28 17.44 -21.35
#